data_AF-G8ZX75-F1
#
_entry.id   AF-G8ZX75-F1
#
_cell.length_a   1.000
_cell.length_b   1.000
_cell.length_c   1.000
_cell.angle_alpha   90.00
_cell.angle_beta   90.00
_cell.angle_gamma   90.00
#
_symmetry.space_group_name_H-M   'P 1'
#
loop_
_entity.id
_entity.type
_entity.pdbx_description
1 polymer ?
#
loop_
_entity_poly.entity_id
_entity_poly.type
_entity_poly.pdbx_seq_one_letter_code
_entity_poly.pdbx_strand_id
1 'polypeptide(L)'
;MIDKPHDDHISKNAAHQAVSIWEKGVQKERDGSMNDAIKFYRQALKIDEKVEKVYRKKLHEEWALQKKLAEVSISPAEDNVAAEPKNEDNEAEQEQKVLPCWILELLPNDLLLKIVRQVVLTSGESWLNLSLTCSKFNELCLQNTVPYKVFASYIYEKQRYDQASLELNQISDLHILEEDLWKTNHQKMLKDRPYIKFQGIYISIVNYLRHGANAEGSLSLINPIQMITYYRYFRFYPDGRCLRLVTTDEPSHVVSHFSDKTTPKGSEICRWSLALDDNLGRLNIRRSDEKYSYFEELQIKSQGHKRHNRLSWINSLVIDKEGNVSECSLRNEKPFFFSRVRSYAQES
;
A
#
# COMPACT_ATOMS: atom_id res chain seq x y z
N MET A 1 51.68 39.80 1.38
CA MET A 1 50.61 39.10 0.63
C MET A 1 50.89 37.61 0.76
N ILE A 2 50.20 36.94 1.69
CA ILE A 2 50.19 35.48 1.80
C ILE A 2 48.70 35.11 1.85
N ASP A 3 48.20 34.55 0.75
CA ASP A 3 46.87 33.96 0.67
C ASP A 3 46.79 32.78 1.64
N LYS A 4 45.73 32.76 2.48
CA LYS A 4 45.33 31.60 3.28
C LYS A 4 44.14 30.92 2.58
N PRO A 5 44.33 29.78 1.88
CA PRO A 5 43.24 29.04 1.25
C PRO A 5 42.70 27.93 2.16
N HIS A 6 42.46 28.21 3.46
CA HIS A 6 42.21 27.13 4.44
C HIS A 6 40.78 27.04 5.03
N ASP A 7 39.90 28.02 4.77
CA ASP A 7 38.58 28.09 5.43
C ASP A 7 37.42 27.47 4.60
N ASP A 8 37.52 27.43 3.27
CA ASP A 8 36.43 26.95 2.40
C ASP A 8 36.25 25.42 2.41
N HIS A 9 37.32 24.66 2.68
CA HIS A 9 37.27 23.19 2.69
C HIS A 9 36.59 22.63 3.95
N ILE A 10 36.73 23.31 5.10
CA ILE A 10 36.14 22.88 6.37
C ILE A 10 34.62 23.12 6.35
N SER A 11 34.21 24.27 5.83
CA SER A 11 32.79 24.63 5.67
C SER A 11 32.05 23.69 4.70
N LYS A 12 32.67 23.32 3.57
CA LYS A 12 32.08 22.35 2.63
C LYS A 12 31.95 20.95 3.24
N ASN A 13 32.89 20.50 4.06
CA ASN A 13 32.83 19.16 4.64
C ASN A 13 31.72 19.05 5.71
N ALA A 14 31.55 20.10 6.53
CA ALA A 14 30.45 20.20 7.49
C ALA A 14 29.06 20.20 6.81
N ALA A 15 28.92 20.91 5.68
CA ALA A 15 27.68 20.93 4.91
C ALA A 15 27.32 19.55 4.33
N HIS A 16 28.30 18.82 3.77
CA HIS A 16 28.06 17.45 3.29
C HIS A 16 27.68 16.49 4.41
N GLN A 17 28.33 16.62 5.58
CA GLN A 17 28.01 15.83 6.76
C GLN A 17 26.58 16.11 7.26
N ALA A 18 26.17 17.39 7.30
CA ALA A 18 24.81 17.79 7.68
C ALA A 18 23.76 17.19 6.72
N VAL A 19 24.01 17.24 5.41
CA VAL A 19 23.12 16.66 4.39
C VAL A 19 23.01 15.14 4.53
N SER A 20 24.12 14.42 4.77
CA SER A 20 24.08 12.97 4.99
C SER A 20 23.28 12.58 6.24
N ILE A 21 23.39 13.36 7.33
CA ILE A 21 22.58 13.15 8.54
C ILE A 21 21.10 13.46 8.26
N TRP A 22 20.81 14.51 7.50
CA TRP A 22 19.46 14.85 7.07
C TRP A 22 18.82 13.74 6.23
N GLU A 23 19.58 13.14 5.29
CA GLU A 23 19.14 11.99 4.48
C GLU A 23 18.76 10.77 5.33
N LYS A 24 19.55 10.48 6.37
CA LYS A 24 19.20 9.41 7.33
C LYS A 24 17.91 9.73 8.07
N GLY A 25 17.66 10.99 8.40
CA GLY A 25 16.38 11.45 8.94
C GLY A 25 15.22 11.18 7.98
N VAL A 26 15.36 11.55 6.71
CA VAL A 26 14.35 11.32 5.66
C VAL A 26 14.09 9.83 5.45
N GLN A 27 15.13 9.00 5.51
CA GLN A 27 14.97 7.55 5.39
C GLN A 27 14.20 6.97 6.57
N LYS A 28 14.51 7.39 7.80
CA LYS A 28 13.77 6.99 9.00
C LYS A 28 12.33 7.49 9.02
N GLU A 29 12.07 8.65 8.43
CA GLU A 29 10.70 9.16 8.23
C GLU A 29 9.92 8.30 7.22
N ARG A 30 10.56 7.89 6.11
CA ARG A 30 9.97 6.95 5.14
C ARG A 30 9.67 5.58 5.77
N ASP A 31 10.54 5.13 6.67
CA ASP A 31 10.40 3.87 7.41
C ASP A 31 9.35 3.96 8.54
N GLY A 32 8.82 5.15 8.84
CA GLY A 32 7.80 5.38 9.86
C GLY A 32 8.33 5.58 11.28
N SER A 33 9.65 5.55 11.49
CA SER A 33 10.33 5.78 12.78
C SER A 33 10.57 7.28 13.04
N MET A 34 9.48 8.05 13.15
CA MET A 34 9.52 9.52 13.24
C MET A 34 10.34 10.04 14.45
N ASN A 35 10.30 9.36 15.59
CA ASN A 35 11.06 9.77 16.78
C ASN A 35 12.58 9.73 16.56
N ASP A 36 13.06 8.76 15.79
CA ASP A 36 14.48 8.68 15.43
C ASP A 36 14.82 9.66 14.30
N ALA A 37 13.91 9.87 13.35
CA ALA A 37 14.06 10.90 12.32
C ALA A 37 14.27 12.31 12.92
N ILE A 38 13.49 12.67 13.95
CA ILE A 38 13.62 13.95 14.65
C ILE A 38 15.00 14.14 15.28
N LYS A 39 15.62 13.07 15.82
CA LYS A 39 16.98 13.14 16.37
C LYS A 39 17.98 13.53 15.28
N PHE A 40 17.89 12.90 14.12
CA PHE A 40 18.76 13.19 12.98
C PHE A 40 18.52 14.59 12.42
N TYR A 41 17.27 15.05 12.30
CA TYR A 41 16.98 16.42 11.87
C TYR A 41 17.54 17.48 12.82
N ARG A 42 17.39 17.28 14.14
CA ARG A 42 17.98 18.18 15.14
C ARG A 42 19.50 18.20 15.07
N GLN A 43 20.13 17.04 14.86
CA GLN A 43 21.58 16.95 14.69
C GLN A 43 22.05 17.68 13.43
N ALA A 44 21.35 17.52 12.31
CA ALA A 44 21.68 18.19 11.05
C ALA A 44 21.51 19.72 11.15
N LEU A 45 20.42 20.21 11.73
CA LEU A 45 20.18 21.65 11.93
C LEU A 45 21.19 22.30 12.88
N LYS A 46 21.74 21.52 13.81
CA LYS A 46 22.80 22.00 14.71
C LYS A 46 24.14 22.20 13.99
N ILE A 47 24.39 21.47 12.90
CA ILE A 47 25.63 21.57 12.10
C ILE A 47 25.48 22.68 11.06
N ASP A 48 24.37 22.71 10.33
CA ASP A 48 24.07 23.75 9.34
C ASP A 48 22.57 24.08 9.35
N GLU A 49 22.25 25.33 9.68
CA GLU A 49 20.88 25.85 9.70
C GLU A 49 20.24 25.85 8.30
N LYS A 50 21.05 25.89 7.23
CA LYS A 50 20.60 25.91 5.83
C LYS A 50 20.55 24.52 5.20
N VAL A 51 20.80 23.45 5.95
CA VAL A 51 20.86 22.06 5.45
C VAL A 51 19.62 21.65 4.66
N GLU A 52 18.43 22.09 5.09
CA GLU A 52 17.16 21.78 4.41
C GLU A 52 17.12 22.40 3.00
N LYS A 53 17.59 23.64 2.85
CA LYS A 53 17.62 24.34 1.56
C LYS A 53 18.61 23.69 0.60
N VAL A 54 19.76 23.24 1.12
CA VAL A 54 20.78 22.52 0.34
C VAL A 54 20.25 21.17 -0.12
N TYR A 55 19.60 20.42 0.77
CA TYR A 55 19.00 19.12 0.46
C TYR A 55 17.86 19.22 -0.57
N ARG A 56 16.97 20.22 -0.45
CA ARG A 56 15.92 20.48 -1.45
C ARG A 56 16.50 20.80 -2.82
N LYS A 57 17.59 21.59 -2.88
CA LYS A 57 18.28 21.89 -4.13
C LYS A 57 18.84 20.62 -4.79
N LYS A 58 19.48 19.74 -4.00
CA LYS A 58 19.97 18.43 -4.48
C LYS A 58 18.84 17.59 -5.09
N LEU A 59 17.69 17.48 -4.41
CA LEU A 59 16.52 16.76 -4.93
C LEU A 59 16.00 17.34 -6.25
N HIS A 60 15.97 18.66 -6.38
CA HIS A 60 15.56 19.32 -7.64
C HIS A 60 16.55 19.05 -8.78
N GLU A 61 17.85 19.04 -8.49
CA GLU A 61 18.90 18.72 -9.47
C GLU A 61 18.81 17.25 -9.91
N GLU A 62 18.65 16.31 -8.97
CA GLU A 62 18.45 14.88 -9.25
C GLU A 62 17.20 14.64 -10.10
N TRP A 63 16.08 15.29 -9.78
CA TRP A 63 14.84 15.21 -10.55
C TRP A 63 15.02 15.78 -11.98
N ALA A 64 15.71 16.91 -12.11
CA ALA A 64 16.00 17.49 -13.43
C ALA A 64 16.92 16.59 -14.27
N LEU A 65 17.92 15.94 -13.66
CA LEU A 65 18.78 14.94 -14.31
C LEU A 65 18.00 13.72 -14.77
N GLN A 66 17.11 13.18 -13.92
CA GLN A 66 16.24 12.05 -14.29
C GLN A 66 15.33 12.40 -15.47
N LYS A 67 14.79 13.63 -15.48
CA LYS A 67 13.96 14.10 -16.60
C LYS A 67 14.76 14.19 -17.90
N LYS A 68 15.97 14.75 -17.86
CA LYS A 68 16.86 14.82 -19.03
C LYS A 68 17.30 13.45 -19.52
N LEU A 69 17.60 12.51 -18.62
CA LEU A 69 17.92 11.13 -18.97
C LEU A 69 16.73 10.43 -19.65
N ALA A 70 15.51 10.66 -19.15
CA ALA A 70 14.29 10.16 -19.78
C ALA A 70 14.07 10.76 -21.18
N GLU A 71 14.32 12.06 -21.37
CA GLU A 71 14.22 12.73 -22.67
C GLU A 71 15.26 12.21 -23.68
N VAL A 72 16.49 11.92 -23.24
CA VAL A 72 17.56 11.34 -24.10
C VAL A 72 17.24 9.90 -24.49
N SER A 73 16.57 9.13 -23.64
CA SER A 73 16.18 7.74 -23.94
C SER A 73 15.01 7.58 -24.94
N ILE A 74 14.40 8.68 -25.42
CA ILE A 74 13.18 8.65 -26.26
C ILE A 74 13.45 9.09 -27.73
N SER A 75 14.70 9.30 -28.16
CA SER A 75 14.99 9.57 -29.58
C SER A 75 15.49 8.33 -30.34
N PRO A 76 14.71 7.75 -31.28
CA PRO A 76 15.23 6.80 -32.24
C PRO A 76 15.94 7.56 -33.37
N ALA A 77 17.22 7.27 -33.59
CA ALA A 77 17.94 7.73 -34.78
C ALA A 77 17.89 6.61 -35.83
N GLU A 78 17.08 6.80 -36.86
CA GLU A 78 17.22 6.14 -38.16
C GLU A 78 18.35 6.86 -38.94
N ASP A 79 19.33 6.14 -39.48
CA ASP A 79 19.55 6.01 -40.94
C ASP A 79 20.92 5.42 -41.38
N ASN A 80 20.82 4.50 -42.36
CA ASN A 80 21.65 4.27 -43.56
C ASN A 80 22.99 3.47 -43.58
N VAL A 81 22.85 2.24 -44.12
CA VAL A 81 23.61 1.47 -45.15
C VAL A 81 24.93 2.06 -45.75
N ALA A 82 26.05 1.30 -45.69
CA ALA A 82 26.84 0.75 -46.82
C ALA A 82 28.30 0.29 -46.47
N ALA A 83 28.56 -1.02 -46.68
CA ALA A 83 29.77 -1.76 -47.14
C ALA A 83 31.23 -1.49 -46.65
N GLU A 84 31.75 -2.45 -45.85
CA GLU A 84 33.04 -3.21 -45.84
C GLU A 84 34.45 -2.54 -45.85
N PRO A 85 35.56 -3.16 -45.34
CA PRO A 85 35.76 -4.56 -44.89
C PRO A 85 36.50 -4.80 -43.54
N LYS A 86 36.33 -6.03 -43.02
CA LYS A 86 37.24 -6.88 -42.20
C LYS A 86 38.04 -6.25 -41.04
N ASN A 87 37.71 -6.68 -39.82
CA ASN A 87 38.69 -7.34 -38.95
C ASN A 87 37.98 -8.43 -38.14
N GLU A 88 38.58 -9.61 -38.22
CA GLU A 88 38.22 -10.82 -37.48
C GLU A 88 38.42 -10.57 -35.99
N ASP A 89 37.34 -10.63 -35.22
CA ASP A 89 37.39 -11.16 -33.86
C ASP A 89 36.11 -11.94 -33.61
N ASN A 90 36.31 -13.21 -33.25
CA ASN A 90 35.30 -14.24 -33.10
C ASN A 90 34.41 -13.97 -31.88
N GLU A 91 33.16 -13.58 -32.11
CA GLU A 91 32.05 -13.98 -31.24
C GLU A 91 30.97 -14.60 -32.13
N ALA A 92 30.92 -15.92 -32.12
CA ALA A 92 29.88 -16.69 -32.79
C ALA A 92 28.52 -16.30 -32.20
N GLU A 93 27.73 -15.55 -32.96
CA GLU A 93 26.27 -15.54 -32.86
C GLU A 93 25.78 -16.96 -33.14
N GLN A 94 25.75 -17.79 -32.09
CA GLN A 94 24.94 -18.99 -32.12
C GLN A 94 23.48 -18.53 -32.15
N GLU A 95 22.86 -18.54 -33.34
CA GLU A 95 21.41 -18.68 -33.44
C GLU A 95 21.01 -19.92 -32.65
N GLN A 96 20.66 -19.72 -31.38
CA GLN A 96 20.04 -20.75 -30.56
C GLN A 96 18.74 -21.12 -31.25
N LYS A 97 18.74 -22.27 -31.92
CA LYS A 97 17.51 -22.93 -32.38
C LYS A 97 16.58 -23.01 -31.18
N VAL A 98 15.57 -22.15 -31.13
CA VAL A 98 14.58 -22.13 -30.05
C VAL A 98 13.90 -23.49 -30.07
N LEU A 99 14.20 -24.31 -29.06
CA LEU A 99 13.58 -25.62 -28.93
C LEU A 99 12.06 -25.43 -28.84
N PRO A 100 11.27 -26.31 -29.48
CA PRO A 100 9.83 -26.24 -29.42
C PRO A 100 9.35 -26.22 -27.96
N CYS A 101 8.48 -25.28 -27.64
CA CYS A 101 7.88 -25.24 -26.31
C CYS A 101 6.81 -26.32 -26.23
N TRP A 102 7.18 -27.51 -25.75
CA TRP A 102 6.31 -28.69 -25.78
C TRP A 102 4.93 -28.45 -25.17
N ILE A 103 4.82 -27.60 -24.15
CA ILE A 103 3.53 -27.29 -23.53
C ILE A 103 2.60 -26.50 -24.47
N LEU A 104 3.14 -25.59 -25.30
CA LEU A 104 2.35 -24.78 -26.24
C LEU A 104 2.00 -25.55 -27.51
N GLU A 105 2.84 -26.52 -27.90
CA GLU A 105 2.62 -27.34 -29.09
C GLU A 105 1.74 -28.56 -28.81
N LEU A 106 1.80 -29.12 -27.60
CA LEU A 106 1.03 -30.29 -27.21
C LEU A 106 -0.39 -29.95 -26.72
N LEU A 107 -0.56 -28.80 -26.05
CA LEU A 107 -1.84 -28.45 -25.42
C LEU A 107 -2.62 -27.40 -26.23
N PRO A 108 -3.90 -27.64 -26.52
CA PRO A 108 -4.77 -26.62 -27.09
C PRO A 108 -5.01 -25.48 -26.09
N ASN A 109 -5.40 -24.30 -26.60
CA ASN A 109 -5.63 -23.10 -25.81
C ASN A 109 -6.62 -23.32 -24.66
N ASP A 110 -7.63 -24.18 -24.82
CA ASP A 110 -8.60 -24.47 -23.75
C ASP A 110 -7.96 -25.14 -22.53
N LEU A 111 -7.00 -26.06 -22.75
CA LEU A 111 -6.26 -26.69 -21.66
C LEU A 111 -5.26 -25.71 -21.03
N LEU A 112 -4.61 -24.87 -21.85
CA LEU A 112 -3.75 -23.80 -21.34
C LEU A 112 -4.55 -22.80 -20.47
N LEU A 113 -5.77 -22.43 -20.87
CA LEU A 113 -6.64 -21.57 -20.06
C LEU A 113 -7.07 -22.23 -18.74
N LYS A 114 -7.27 -23.55 -18.71
CA LYS A 114 -7.49 -24.27 -17.45
C LYS A 114 -6.27 -24.23 -16.54
N ILE A 115 -5.06 -24.33 -17.10
CA ILE A 115 -3.81 -24.16 -16.33
C ILE A 115 -3.73 -22.73 -15.78
N VAL A 116 -3.95 -21.71 -16.62
CA VAL A 116 -3.97 -20.31 -16.20
C VAL A 116 -4.98 -20.09 -15.07
N ARG A 117 -6.18 -20.66 -15.15
CA ARG A 117 -7.18 -20.62 -14.07
C ARG A 117 -6.63 -21.18 -12.76
N GLN A 118 -5.95 -22.32 -12.77
CA GLN A 118 -5.36 -22.89 -11.54
C GLN A 118 -4.24 -22.01 -10.99
N VAL A 119 -3.42 -21.42 -11.87
CA VAL A 119 -2.37 -20.48 -11.46
C VAL A 119 -2.96 -19.24 -10.80
N VAL A 120 -4.04 -18.68 -11.34
CA VAL A 120 -4.78 -17.54 -10.75
C VAL A 120 -5.28 -17.87 -9.34
N LEU A 121 -5.88 -19.05 -9.14
CA LEU A 121 -6.37 -19.50 -7.84
C LEU A 121 -5.25 -19.74 -6.82
N THR A 122 -4.06 -20.08 -7.30
CA THR A 122 -2.88 -20.31 -6.46
C THR A 122 -2.25 -18.99 -6.01
N SER A 123 -1.89 -18.12 -6.96
CA SER A 123 -1.28 -16.82 -6.67
C SER A 123 -1.35 -15.88 -7.87
N GLY A 124 -1.79 -14.65 -7.62
CA GLY A 124 -1.73 -13.58 -8.63
C GLY A 124 -0.31 -13.21 -9.06
N GLU A 125 0.69 -13.41 -8.20
CA GLU A 125 2.11 -13.21 -8.54
C GLU A 125 2.57 -14.26 -9.56
N SER A 126 2.19 -15.52 -9.35
CA SER A 126 2.50 -16.61 -10.29
C SER A 126 1.82 -16.41 -11.63
N TRP A 127 0.59 -15.88 -11.65
CA TRP A 127 -0.12 -15.54 -12.88
C TRP A 127 0.60 -14.44 -13.67
N LEU A 128 1.07 -13.38 -12.99
CA LEU A 128 1.83 -12.32 -13.65
C LEU A 128 3.14 -12.89 -14.20
N ASN A 129 3.88 -13.67 -13.40
CA ASN A 129 5.11 -14.30 -13.84
C ASN A 129 4.90 -15.20 -15.07
N LEU A 130 3.81 -15.97 -15.09
CA LEU A 130 3.43 -16.80 -16.25
C LEU A 130 3.21 -15.95 -17.51
N SER A 131 2.53 -14.81 -17.38
CA SER A 131 2.27 -13.89 -18.50
C SER A 131 3.53 -13.26 -19.10
N LEU A 132 4.64 -13.25 -18.36
CA LEU A 132 5.93 -12.69 -18.77
C LEU A 132 6.85 -13.75 -19.42
N THR A 133 6.46 -15.02 -19.43
CA THR A 133 7.30 -16.11 -19.97
C THR A 133 7.36 -16.13 -21.49
N CYS A 134 6.23 -15.92 -22.17
CA CYS A 134 6.16 -15.92 -23.63
C CYS A 134 4.95 -15.12 -24.14
N SER A 135 4.97 -14.77 -25.43
CA SER A 135 3.88 -14.05 -26.09
C SER A 135 2.53 -14.77 -25.99
N LYS A 136 2.53 -16.11 -26.10
CA LYS A 136 1.30 -16.90 -26.03
C LYS A 136 0.66 -16.87 -24.64
N PHE A 137 1.45 -17.05 -23.58
CA PHE A 137 0.93 -16.92 -22.22
C PHE A 137 0.59 -15.47 -21.88
N ASN A 138 1.25 -14.48 -22.46
CA ASN A 138 0.87 -13.08 -22.33
C ASN A 138 -0.55 -12.84 -22.86
N GLU A 139 -0.85 -13.30 -24.07
CA GLU A 139 -2.19 -13.25 -24.69
C GLU A 139 -3.22 -13.97 -23.81
N LEU A 140 -2.94 -15.22 -23.43
CA LEU A 140 -3.86 -16.04 -22.62
C LEU A 140 -4.11 -15.47 -21.21
N CYS A 141 -3.13 -14.79 -20.62
CA CYS A 141 -3.25 -14.23 -19.27
C CYS A 141 -3.87 -12.82 -19.27
N LEU A 142 -3.39 -11.92 -20.13
CA LEU A 142 -3.69 -10.49 -20.06
C LEU A 142 -4.76 -10.03 -21.05
N GLN A 143 -4.88 -10.67 -22.20
CA GLN A 143 -5.81 -10.27 -23.27
C GLN A 143 -7.12 -11.09 -23.23
N ASN A 144 -7.07 -12.29 -22.66
CA ASN A 144 -8.27 -13.11 -22.46
C ASN A 144 -9.09 -12.63 -21.23
N THR A 145 -10.41 -12.77 -21.28
CA THR A 145 -11.31 -12.38 -20.19
C THR A 145 -11.42 -13.42 -19.07
N VAL A 146 -11.11 -14.70 -19.36
CA VAL A 146 -11.25 -15.82 -18.42
C VAL A 146 -10.46 -15.62 -17.13
N PRO A 147 -9.16 -15.23 -17.15
CA PRO A 147 -8.41 -15.02 -15.91
C PRO A 147 -9.02 -13.93 -15.03
N TYR A 148 -9.49 -12.83 -15.63
CA TYR A 148 -10.15 -11.74 -14.89
C TYR A 148 -11.49 -12.18 -14.30
N LYS A 149 -12.26 -13.02 -15.00
CA LYS A 149 -13.48 -13.61 -14.46
C LYS A 149 -13.18 -14.50 -13.24
N VAL A 150 -12.10 -15.28 -13.29
CA VAL A 150 -11.66 -16.11 -12.16
C VAL A 150 -11.20 -15.25 -10.98
N PHE A 151 -10.45 -14.17 -11.21
CA PHE A 151 -10.09 -13.22 -10.17
C PHE A 151 -11.33 -12.58 -9.54
N ALA A 152 -12.27 -12.14 -10.37
CA ALA A 152 -13.53 -11.54 -9.90
C ALA A 152 -14.31 -12.50 -9.03
N SER A 153 -14.57 -13.74 -9.49
CA SER A 153 -15.29 -14.73 -8.69
C SER A 153 -14.56 -14.99 -7.36
N TYR A 154 -13.25 -15.20 -7.40
CA TYR A 154 -12.45 -15.50 -6.20
C TYR A 154 -12.43 -14.35 -5.17
N ILE A 155 -12.37 -13.09 -5.63
CA ILE A 155 -12.29 -11.92 -4.74
C ILE A 155 -13.67 -11.56 -4.17
N TYR A 156 -14.68 -11.48 -5.04
CA TYR A 156 -16.00 -10.95 -4.67
C TYR A 156 -16.89 -11.96 -3.96
N GLU A 157 -16.71 -13.26 -4.18
CA GLU A 157 -17.36 -14.33 -3.40
C GLU A 157 -17.03 -14.23 -1.90
N LYS A 158 -15.84 -13.73 -1.56
CA LYS A 158 -15.39 -13.54 -0.17
C LYS A 158 -15.87 -12.22 0.45
N GLN A 159 -16.50 -11.33 -0.33
CA GLN A 159 -16.98 -10.05 0.19
C GLN A 159 -18.36 -10.21 0.81
N ARG A 160 -18.60 -9.54 1.95
CA ARG A 160 -19.88 -9.57 2.66
C ARG A 160 -20.57 -8.23 2.50
N TYR A 161 -21.81 -8.25 2.04
CA TYR A 161 -22.66 -7.07 1.91
C TYR A 161 -23.71 -7.05 3.01
N ASP A 162 -24.06 -5.85 3.46
CA ASP A 162 -25.09 -5.64 4.46
C ASP A 162 -26.48 -5.98 3.90
N GLN A 163 -27.20 -6.83 4.64
CA GLN A 163 -28.51 -7.35 4.21
C GLN A 163 -29.56 -6.23 4.08
N ALA A 164 -29.56 -5.26 5.01
CA ALA A 164 -30.48 -4.14 4.94
C ALA A 164 -30.23 -3.28 3.69
N SER A 165 -28.96 -3.11 3.31
CA SER A 165 -28.60 -2.41 2.07
C SER A 165 -29.03 -3.19 0.81
N LEU A 166 -28.95 -4.52 0.80
CA LEU A 166 -29.46 -5.36 -0.30
C LEU A 166 -30.98 -5.20 -0.47
N GLU A 167 -31.71 -5.28 0.64
CA GLU A 167 -33.18 -5.18 0.67
C GLU A 167 -33.66 -3.80 0.23
N LEU A 168 -33.01 -2.73 0.71
CA LEU A 168 -33.37 -1.35 0.35
C LEU A 168 -33.22 -1.10 -1.17
N ASN A 169 -32.18 -1.68 -1.77
CA ASN A 169 -31.93 -1.57 -3.21
C ASN A 169 -32.72 -2.60 -4.04
N GLN A 170 -33.54 -3.45 -3.41
CA GLN A 170 -34.32 -4.52 -4.06
C GLN A 170 -33.43 -5.53 -4.82
N ILE A 171 -32.20 -5.73 -4.36
CA ILE A 171 -31.23 -6.61 -5.00
C ILE A 171 -31.32 -7.98 -4.35
N SER A 172 -31.88 -8.95 -5.09
CA SER A 172 -31.93 -10.36 -4.65
C SER A 172 -30.64 -11.11 -4.98
N ASP A 173 -29.92 -10.69 -6.03
CA ASP A 173 -28.69 -11.31 -6.49
C ASP A 173 -27.66 -10.24 -6.92
N LEU A 174 -26.47 -10.31 -6.33
CA LEU A 174 -25.35 -9.44 -6.66
C LEU A 174 -24.87 -9.62 -8.11
N HIS A 175 -25.05 -10.81 -8.69
CA HIS A 175 -24.66 -11.04 -10.08
C HIS A 175 -25.45 -10.20 -11.08
N ILE A 176 -26.74 -9.94 -10.80
CA ILE A 176 -27.57 -9.08 -11.65
C ILE A 176 -27.00 -7.65 -11.65
N LEU A 177 -26.60 -7.15 -10.46
CA LEU A 177 -25.96 -5.84 -10.33
C LEU A 177 -24.62 -5.79 -11.07
N GLU A 178 -23.82 -6.86 -10.98
CA GLU A 178 -22.54 -6.97 -11.68
C GLU A 178 -22.71 -6.91 -13.21
N GLU A 179 -23.71 -7.62 -13.75
CA GLU A 179 -24.03 -7.61 -15.17
C GLU A 179 -24.53 -6.24 -15.66
N ASP A 180 -25.32 -5.53 -14.86
CA ASP A 180 -25.83 -4.20 -15.23
C ASP A 180 -24.70 -3.15 -15.30
N LEU A 181 -23.83 -3.13 -14.28
CA LEU A 181 -22.77 -2.13 -14.15
C LEU A 181 -21.54 -2.40 -15.03
N TRP A 182 -21.10 -3.65 -15.14
CA TRP A 182 -19.85 -4.01 -15.84
C TRP A 182 -20.03 -4.98 -17.01
N LYS A 183 -21.22 -5.53 -17.22
CA LYS A 183 -21.54 -6.47 -18.31
C LYS A 183 -20.55 -7.65 -18.29
N THR A 184 -19.80 -7.85 -19.37
CA THR A 184 -18.80 -8.91 -19.49
C THR A 184 -17.37 -8.45 -19.16
N ASN A 185 -17.16 -7.17 -18.83
CA ASN A 185 -15.83 -6.59 -18.62
C ASN A 185 -15.37 -6.70 -17.16
N HIS A 186 -14.93 -7.91 -16.79
CA HIS A 186 -14.40 -8.23 -15.46
C HIS A 186 -13.11 -7.46 -15.14
N GLN A 187 -12.32 -7.10 -16.15
CA GLN A 187 -11.09 -6.30 -15.94
C GLN A 187 -11.42 -4.89 -15.45
N LYS A 188 -12.47 -4.26 -16.00
CA LYS A 188 -12.98 -2.98 -15.52
C LYS A 188 -13.58 -3.13 -14.13
N MET A 189 -14.37 -4.18 -13.89
CA MET A 189 -14.94 -4.46 -12.58
C MET A 189 -13.88 -4.54 -11.47
N LEU A 190 -12.81 -5.30 -11.69
CA LEU A 190 -11.68 -5.42 -10.74
C LEU A 190 -10.95 -4.10 -10.46
N LYS A 191 -11.05 -3.11 -11.36
CA LYS A 191 -10.45 -1.78 -11.20
C LYS A 191 -11.36 -0.79 -10.48
N ASP A 192 -12.66 -0.95 -10.64
CA ASP A 192 -13.66 0.03 -10.23
C ASP A 192 -14.39 -0.40 -8.95
N ARG A 193 -14.75 -1.68 -8.81
CA ARG A 193 -15.54 -2.19 -7.68
C ARG A 193 -14.68 -2.41 -6.44
N PRO A 194 -14.86 -1.61 -5.37
CA PRO A 194 -14.07 -1.73 -4.15
C PRO A 194 -14.22 -3.09 -3.45
N TYR A 195 -13.16 -3.55 -2.80
CA TYR A 195 -13.16 -4.80 -2.02
C TYR A 195 -12.14 -4.74 -0.88
N ILE A 196 -12.37 -5.57 0.14
CA ILE A 196 -11.47 -5.76 1.28
C ILE A 196 -10.45 -6.85 0.98
N LYS A 197 -9.21 -6.62 1.42
CA LYS A 197 -8.09 -7.55 1.27
C LYS A 197 -7.89 -8.34 2.55
N PHE A 198 -7.83 -9.67 2.42
CA PHE A 198 -7.72 -10.59 3.58
C PHE A 198 -6.29 -11.06 3.85
N GLN A 199 -5.41 -11.04 2.85
CA GLN A 199 -4.04 -11.57 2.94
C GLN A 199 -3.04 -10.54 3.52
N GLY A 200 -3.47 -9.80 4.53
CA GLY A 200 -2.66 -8.75 5.13
C GLY A 200 -3.39 -8.01 6.24
N ILE A 201 -2.89 -6.82 6.54
CA ILE A 201 -3.34 -6.00 7.65
C ILE A 201 -3.45 -4.54 7.22
N TYR A 202 -4.45 -3.85 7.74
CA TYR A 202 -4.65 -2.42 7.53
C TYR A 202 -4.10 -1.68 8.75
N ILE A 203 -3.20 -0.73 8.52
CA ILE A 203 -2.47 -0.01 9.58
C ILE A 203 -2.75 1.48 9.45
N SER A 204 -3.17 2.11 10.53
CA SER A 204 -3.24 3.57 10.67
C SER A 204 -2.22 4.01 11.71
N ILE A 205 -1.37 4.97 11.34
CA ILE A 205 -0.31 5.52 12.19
C ILE A 205 -0.75 6.93 12.58
N VAL A 206 -0.95 7.16 13.88
CA VAL A 206 -1.38 8.47 14.40
C VAL A 206 -0.34 9.02 15.36
N ASN A 207 0.02 10.28 15.15
CA ASN A 207 0.93 11.03 15.99
C ASN A 207 0.15 12.17 16.65
N TYR A 208 0.28 12.33 17.96
CA TYR A 208 -0.24 13.50 18.67
C TYR A 208 0.80 14.08 19.61
N LEU A 209 0.67 15.37 19.88
CA LEU A 209 1.56 16.10 20.78
C LEU A 209 0.95 16.13 22.17
N ARG A 210 1.69 15.63 23.16
CA ARG A 210 1.38 15.77 24.58
C ARG A 210 2.29 16.84 25.16
N HIS A 211 1.69 17.84 25.78
CA HIS A 211 2.42 18.85 26.53
C HIS A 211 2.72 18.30 27.92
N GLY A 212 3.99 18.23 28.29
CA GLY A 212 4.42 17.87 29.64
C GLY A 212 4.22 19.03 30.62
N ALA A 213 4.20 18.70 31.91
CA ALA A 213 4.26 19.71 32.96
C ALA A 213 5.72 20.12 33.20
N ASN A 214 5.96 21.41 33.48
CA ASN A 214 7.25 21.86 33.95
C ASN A 214 7.52 21.28 35.34
N ALA A 215 8.77 20.90 35.61
CA ALA A 215 9.19 20.53 36.96
C ALA A 215 9.03 21.75 37.89
N GLU A 216 8.54 21.54 39.12
CA GLU A 216 8.44 22.59 40.14
C GLU A 216 9.82 23.26 40.32
N GLY A 217 9.88 24.58 40.12
CA GLY A 217 11.12 25.38 40.17
C GLY A 217 11.80 25.68 38.83
N SER A 218 11.27 25.20 37.70
CA SER A 218 11.78 25.56 36.36
C SER A 218 11.35 26.97 35.94
N LEU A 219 12.33 27.81 35.56
CA LEU A 219 12.12 29.14 34.95
C LEU A 219 11.77 29.08 33.46
N SER A 220 11.68 27.89 32.86
CA SER A 220 11.36 27.75 31.44
C SER A 220 9.88 28.05 31.16
N LEU A 221 9.61 29.09 30.36
CA LEU A 221 8.28 29.42 29.84
C LEU A 221 7.75 28.42 28.78
N ILE A 222 8.56 27.41 28.40
CA ILE A 222 8.24 26.47 27.34
C ILE A 222 8.02 25.09 27.95
N ASN A 223 6.78 24.60 27.87
CA ASN A 223 6.43 23.26 28.28
C ASN A 223 7.08 22.23 27.33
N PRO A 224 7.74 21.17 27.84
CA PRO A 224 8.31 20.14 26.99
C PRO A 224 7.22 19.42 26.20
N ILE A 225 7.38 19.33 24.88
CA ILE A 225 6.41 18.67 23.99
C ILE A 225 6.91 17.25 23.68
N GLN A 226 6.11 16.24 24.01
CA GLN A 226 6.34 14.84 23.66
C GLN A 226 5.41 14.43 22.52
N MET A 227 5.97 13.94 21.42
CA MET A 227 5.18 13.31 20.36
C MET A 227 4.93 11.85 20.73
N ILE A 228 3.66 11.46 20.78
CA ILE A 228 3.23 10.08 21.02
C ILE A 228 2.69 9.54 19.72
N THR A 229 3.24 8.39 19.31
CA THR A 229 2.77 7.62 18.17
C THR A 229 1.98 6.43 18.68
N TYR A 230 0.81 6.20 18.11
CA TYR A 230 0.07 4.98 18.33
C TYR A 230 -0.48 4.46 17.00
N TYR A 231 -0.69 3.16 16.97
CA TYR A 231 -1.07 2.39 15.81
C TYR A 231 -2.46 1.83 16.00
N ARG A 232 -3.24 1.82 14.91
CA ARG A 232 -4.48 1.06 14.82
C ARG A 232 -4.35 0.00 13.74
N TYR A 233 -4.74 -1.20 14.09
CA TYR A 233 -4.65 -2.36 13.23
C TYR A 233 -6.03 -2.94 12.97
N PHE A 234 -6.31 -3.24 11.70
CA PHE A 234 -7.43 -4.06 11.28
C PHE A 234 -6.96 -5.26 10.47
N ARG A 235 -7.41 -6.46 10.85
CA ARG A 235 -7.27 -7.67 10.04
C ARG A 235 -8.66 -8.21 9.75
N PHE A 236 -9.02 -8.32 8.48
CA PHE A 236 -10.33 -8.77 8.05
C PHE A 236 -10.30 -10.26 7.68
N TYR A 237 -11.42 -10.94 7.88
CA TYR A 237 -11.63 -12.34 7.52
C TYR A 237 -12.86 -12.52 6.61
N PRO A 238 -12.86 -13.51 5.69
CA PRO A 238 -13.98 -13.75 4.76
C PRO A 238 -15.33 -14.12 5.40
N ASP A 239 -15.31 -14.54 6.66
CA ASP A 239 -16.50 -14.88 7.44
C ASP A 239 -17.26 -13.65 7.97
N GLY A 240 -16.76 -12.45 7.70
CA GLY A 240 -17.35 -11.20 8.19
C GLY A 240 -16.83 -10.76 9.55
N ARG A 241 -15.87 -11.48 10.17
CA ARG A 241 -15.17 -11.01 11.37
C ARG A 241 -13.97 -10.15 11.00
N CYS A 242 -13.62 -9.21 11.87
CA CYS A 242 -12.33 -8.53 11.82
C CYS A 242 -11.74 -8.33 13.21
N LEU A 243 -10.42 -8.40 13.30
CA LEU A 243 -9.68 -8.04 14.51
C LEU A 243 -9.31 -6.58 14.47
N ARG A 244 -9.55 -5.89 15.58
CA ARG A 244 -9.19 -4.50 15.81
C ARG A 244 -8.20 -4.43 16.97
N LEU A 245 -7.15 -3.62 16.84
CA LEU A 245 -6.22 -3.34 17.93
C LEU A 245 -5.76 -1.90 17.89
N VAL A 246 -5.73 -1.24 19.04
CA VAL A 246 -5.13 0.07 19.23
C VAL A 246 -3.99 -0.09 20.23
N THR A 247 -2.76 0.21 19.84
CA THR A 247 -1.58 0.04 20.69
C THR A 247 -0.47 1.03 20.32
N THR A 248 0.49 1.26 21.20
CA THR A 248 1.74 1.96 20.90
C THR A 248 2.79 1.05 20.25
N ASP A 249 2.53 -0.25 20.17
CA ASP A 249 3.47 -1.22 19.61
C ASP A 249 3.56 -1.13 18.08
N GLU A 250 4.80 -1.08 17.58
CA GLU A 250 5.09 -1.00 16.16
C GLU A 250 4.72 -2.29 15.39
N PRO A 251 4.48 -2.20 14.06
CA PRO A 251 4.03 -3.35 13.28
C PRO A 251 4.95 -4.57 13.35
N SER A 252 6.26 -4.37 13.53
CA SER A 252 7.26 -5.44 13.67
C SER A 252 6.97 -6.39 14.83
N HIS A 253 6.35 -5.90 15.91
CA HIS A 253 6.04 -6.69 17.11
C HIS A 253 4.63 -7.29 17.08
N VAL A 254 3.71 -6.68 16.33
CA VAL A 254 2.29 -7.05 16.33
C VAL A 254 1.98 -8.03 15.19
N VAL A 255 2.50 -7.78 13.99
CA VAL A 255 2.04 -8.42 12.75
C VAL A 255 2.29 -9.94 12.73
N SER A 256 3.35 -10.44 13.34
CA SER A 256 3.63 -11.89 13.35
C SER A 256 2.61 -12.69 14.16
N HIS A 257 1.99 -12.07 15.16
CA HIS A 257 1.12 -12.74 16.11
C HIS A 257 -0.30 -12.19 16.11
N PHE A 258 -0.70 -11.33 15.17
CA PHE A 258 -2.05 -10.76 15.12
C PHE A 258 -3.01 -11.67 14.34
N SER A 259 -3.48 -12.74 14.99
CA SER A 259 -4.38 -13.74 14.39
C SER A 259 -5.57 -14.10 15.29
N ASP A 260 -6.55 -14.81 14.74
CA ASP A 260 -7.68 -15.32 15.53
C ASP A 260 -7.22 -16.35 16.58
N LYS A 261 -6.15 -17.11 16.28
CA LYS A 261 -5.57 -18.12 17.17
C LYS A 261 -4.69 -17.53 18.27
N THR A 262 -3.98 -16.46 17.93
CA THR A 262 -3.11 -15.71 18.84
C THR A 262 -3.58 -14.27 18.83
N THR A 263 -4.47 -13.89 19.75
CA THR A 263 -4.97 -12.52 19.79
C THR A 263 -4.12 -11.70 20.75
N PRO A 264 -3.42 -10.64 20.30
CA PRO A 264 -2.67 -9.77 21.19
C PRO A 264 -3.58 -9.13 22.24
N LYS A 265 -3.03 -8.84 23.43
CA LYS A 265 -3.77 -8.20 24.52
C LYS A 265 -4.39 -6.88 24.04
N GLY A 266 -5.66 -6.66 24.39
CA GLY A 266 -6.41 -5.47 23.98
C GLY A 266 -6.98 -5.53 22.56
N SER A 267 -6.86 -6.68 21.87
CA SER A 267 -7.55 -6.87 20.59
C SER A 267 -9.04 -7.11 20.81
N GLU A 268 -9.86 -6.54 19.93
CA GLU A 268 -11.31 -6.69 19.91
C GLU A 268 -11.74 -7.41 18.63
N ILE A 269 -12.69 -8.33 18.76
CA ILE A 269 -13.33 -8.96 17.61
C ILE A 269 -14.55 -8.12 17.21
N CYS A 270 -14.57 -7.68 15.96
CA CYS A 270 -15.63 -6.89 15.37
C CYS A 270 -16.25 -7.66 14.20
N ARG A 271 -17.40 -7.18 13.70
CA ARG A 271 -18.00 -7.65 12.44
C ARG A 271 -17.90 -6.56 11.38
N TRP A 272 -17.68 -6.95 10.14
CA TRP A 272 -17.62 -6.03 9.01
C TRP A 272 -18.61 -6.41 7.91
N SER A 273 -19.08 -5.41 7.18
CA SER A 273 -19.88 -5.56 5.96
C SER A 273 -19.67 -4.38 5.03
N LEU A 274 -19.90 -4.58 3.74
CA LEU A 274 -19.94 -3.52 2.74
C LEU A 274 -21.38 -3.04 2.53
N ALA A 275 -21.56 -1.73 2.41
CA ALA A 275 -22.83 -1.18 1.98
C ALA A 275 -22.92 -1.19 0.43
N LEU A 276 -24.14 -1.39 -0.06
CA LEU A 276 -24.47 -1.21 -1.48
C LEU A 276 -24.96 0.23 -1.68
N ASP A 277 -24.00 1.15 -1.73
CA ASP A 277 -24.23 2.53 -2.08
C ASP A 277 -23.71 2.82 -3.50
N ASP A 278 -23.93 4.04 -3.99
CA ASP A 278 -23.49 4.45 -5.34
C ASP A 278 -22.00 4.19 -5.62
N ASN A 279 -21.16 4.21 -4.58
CA ASN A 279 -19.71 3.98 -4.69
C ASN A 279 -19.27 2.55 -4.36
N LEU A 280 -20.18 1.69 -3.88
CA LEU A 280 -19.96 0.29 -3.48
C LEU A 280 -18.76 0.06 -2.55
N GLY A 281 -18.36 1.10 -1.82
CA GLY A 281 -17.06 1.17 -1.15
C GLY A 281 -17.14 1.58 0.31
N ARG A 282 -18.35 1.75 0.85
CA ARG A 282 -18.56 1.98 2.27
C ARG A 282 -18.41 0.67 3.03
N LEU A 283 -17.45 0.64 3.93
CA LEU A 283 -17.16 -0.43 4.87
C LEU A 283 -17.72 -0.04 6.24
N ASN A 284 -18.58 -0.90 6.75
CA ASN A 284 -19.18 -0.79 8.07
C ASN A 284 -18.47 -1.77 9.01
N ILE A 285 -18.10 -1.30 10.19
CA ILE A 285 -17.51 -2.11 11.26
C ILE A 285 -18.36 -1.93 12.51
N ARG A 286 -18.83 -3.05 13.06
CA ARG A 286 -19.71 -3.10 14.24
C ARG A 286 -19.03 -3.91 15.34
N ARG A 287 -19.08 -3.38 16.56
CA ARG A 287 -18.77 -4.13 17.78
C ARG A 287 -19.70 -3.69 18.89
N SER A 288 -19.90 -4.54 19.87
CA SER A 288 -20.68 -4.23 21.05
C SER A 288 -20.01 -4.82 22.27
N ASP A 289 -20.01 -4.07 23.36
CA ASP A 289 -19.67 -4.57 24.68
C ASP A 289 -20.94 -4.62 25.56
N GLU A 290 -20.78 -4.85 26.86
CA GLU A 290 -21.91 -4.92 27.78
C GLU A 290 -22.68 -3.61 27.92
N LYS A 291 -22.11 -2.47 27.54
CA LYS A 291 -22.64 -1.12 27.80
C LYS A 291 -22.91 -0.30 26.53
N TYR A 292 -22.12 -0.49 25.49
CA TYR A 292 -22.11 0.32 24.29
C TYR A 292 -22.05 -0.53 23.03
N SER A 293 -22.72 -0.05 22.00
CA SER A 293 -22.52 -0.50 20.62
C SER A 293 -21.73 0.55 19.86
N TYR A 294 -20.72 0.11 19.11
CA TYR A 294 -19.85 0.97 18.33
C TYR A 294 -20.05 0.68 16.86
N PHE A 295 -20.15 1.74 16.08
CA PHE A 295 -20.35 1.68 14.65
C PHE A 295 -19.36 2.61 13.96
N GLU A 296 -18.44 2.03 13.19
CA GLU A 296 -17.41 2.75 12.46
C GLU A 296 -17.65 2.59 10.96
N GLU A 297 -17.59 3.70 10.23
CA GLU A 297 -17.74 3.74 8.77
C GLU A 297 -16.45 4.22 8.11
N LEU A 298 -16.00 3.47 7.12
CA LEU A 298 -14.77 3.70 6.37
C LEU A 298 -15.04 3.64 4.87
N GLN A 299 -14.42 4.53 4.10
CA GLN A 299 -14.45 4.49 2.64
C GLN A 299 -13.22 3.78 2.11
N ILE A 300 -13.43 2.72 1.32
CA ILE A 300 -12.38 2.07 0.55
C ILE A 300 -11.98 3.00 -0.60
N LYS A 301 -10.68 3.30 -0.68
CA LYS A 301 -10.07 4.14 -1.72
C LYS A 301 -8.81 3.48 -2.27
N SER A 302 -8.45 3.86 -3.50
CA SER A 302 -7.16 3.52 -4.10
C SER A 302 -6.08 4.53 -3.71
N GLN A 303 -4.83 4.10 -3.66
CA GLN A 303 -3.66 4.93 -3.35
C GLN A 303 -2.68 4.87 -4.53
N GLY A 304 -2.76 5.87 -5.43
CA GLY A 304 -1.99 5.84 -6.68
C GLY A 304 -2.29 4.57 -7.48
N HIS A 305 -1.25 3.81 -7.83
CA HIS A 305 -1.41 2.51 -8.50
C HIS A 305 -1.89 1.37 -7.58
N LYS A 306 -1.82 1.54 -6.26
CA LYS A 306 -2.28 0.52 -5.31
C LYS A 306 -3.80 0.58 -5.17
N ARG A 307 -4.49 -0.28 -5.91
CA ARG A 307 -5.95 -0.39 -5.92
C ARG A 307 -6.47 -0.81 -4.55
N HIS A 308 -7.46 -0.06 -4.04
CA HIS A 308 -8.31 -0.44 -2.91
C HIS A 308 -7.51 -0.69 -1.63
N ASN A 309 -6.43 0.08 -1.48
CA ASN A 309 -5.39 -0.15 -0.49
C ASN A 309 -5.51 0.78 0.71
N ARG A 310 -6.49 1.69 0.73
CA ARG A 310 -6.67 2.72 1.74
C ARG A 310 -8.11 2.68 2.28
N LEU A 311 -8.26 2.73 3.60
CA LEU A 311 -9.54 2.93 4.28
C LEU A 311 -9.54 4.34 4.90
N SER A 312 -10.46 5.21 4.49
CA SER A 312 -10.58 6.58 5.01
C SER A 312 -11.78 6.70 5.92
N TRP A 313 -11.63 7.29 7.10
CA TRP A 313 -12.75 7.53 8.02
C TRP A 313 -13.87 8.33 7.36
N ILE A 314 -15.10 7.87 7.56
CA ILE A 314 -16.34 8.59 7.27
C ILE A 314 -16.99 9.00 8.59
N ASN A 315 -17.26 8.03 9.46
CA ASN A 315 -17.98 8.24 10.72
C ASN A 315 -17.51 7.25 11.80
N SER A 316 -17.69 7.61 13.07
CA SER A 316 -17.52 6.74 14.22
C SER A 316 -18.55 7.09 15.28
N LEU A 317 -19.49 6.19 15.53
CA LEU A 317 -20.61 6.37 16.45
C LEU A 317 -20.50 5.40 17.64
N VAL A 318 -20.96 5.88 18.79
CA VAL A 318 -21.17 5.10 20.01
C VAL A 318 -22.63 5.21 20.39
N ILE A 319 -23.27 4.09 20.64
CA ILE A 319 -24.67 3.98 21.04
C ILE A 319 -24.70 3.37 22.43
N ASP A 320 -25.34 4.03 23.39
CA ASP A 320 -25.53 3.49 24.73
C ASP A 320 -26.69 2.48 24.79
N LYS A 321 -27.01 1.97 25.99
CA LYS A 321 -28.11 1.02 26.18
C LYS A 321 -29.47 1.66 25.97
N GLU A 322 -29.56 2.95 26.25
CA GLU A 322 -30.75 3.77 26.14
C GLU A 322 -31.03 4.19 24.68
N GLY A 323 -30.08 3.96 23.77
CA GLY A 323 -30.17 4.27 22.35
C GLY A 323 -29.66 5.66 21.98
N ASN A 324 -29.04 6.39 22.91
CA ASN A 324 -28.44 7.68 22.62
C ASN A 324 -27.19 7.49 21.77
N VAL A 325 -27.13 8.22 20.66
CA VAL A 325 -26.03 8.18 19.71
C VAL A 325 -25.07 9.33 20.00
N SER A 326 -23.80 8.99 20.20
CA SER A 326 -22.69 9.93 20.39
C SER A 326 -21.68 9.78 19.26
N GLU A 327 -21.39 10.87 18.55
CA GLU A 327 -20.39 10.88 17.48
C GLU A 327 -18.97 11.13 18.04
N CYS A 328 -18.02 10.29 17.64
CA CYS A 328 -16.62 10.42 17.99
C CYS A 328 -15.91 11.39 17.04
N SER A 329 -15.12 12.32 17.58
CA SER A 329 -14.37 13.25 16.75
C SER A 329 -13.32 12.54 15.89
N LEU A 330 -13.38 12.76 14.58
CA LEU A 330 -12.42 12.22 13.61
C LEU A 330 -11.25 13.17 13.29
N ARG A 331 -11.14 14.32 13.98
CA ARG A 331 -10.19 15.39 13.62
C ARG A 331 -8.73 14.93 13.56
N ASN A 332 -8.36 14.05 14.48
CA ASN A 332 -6.99 13.54 14.58
C ASN A 332 -6.82 12.16 13.95
N GLU A 333 -7.87 11.63 13.34
CA GLU A 333 -7.88 10.29 12.79
C GLU A 333 -7.15 10.24 11.45
N LYS A 334 -6.38 9.17 11.25
CA LYS A 334 -5.63 8.93 10.02
C LYS A 334 -6.21 7.71 9.29
N PRO A 335 -6.15 7.71 7.94
CA PRO A 335 -6.61 6.57 7.16
C PRO A 335 -5.75 5.33 7.44
N PHE A 336 -6.31 4.16 7.19
CA PHE A 336 -5.56 2.91 7.20
C PHE A 336 -4.99 2.61 5.83
N PHE A 337 -3.82 2.01 5.80
CA PHE A 337 -3.16 1.51 4.59
C PHE A 337 -2.94 0.01 4.71
N PHE A 338 -3.26 -0.72 3.63
CA PHE A 338 -3.05 -2.16 3.57
C PHE A 338 -1.56 -2.49 3.38
N SER A 339 -1.08 -3.40 4.22
CA SER A 339 0.23 -4.04 4.16
C SER A 339 0.04 -5.55 4.00
N ARG A 340 0.68 -6.15 3.00
CA ARG A 340 0.59 -7.59 2.71
C ARG A 340 1.46 -8.37 3.70
N VAL A 341 0.92 -9.47 4.22
CA VAL A 341 1.61 -10.31 5.22
C VAL A 341 1.60 -11.76 4.73
N ARG A 342 2.78 -12.32 4.44
CA ARG A 342 2.90 -13.64 3.80
C ARG A 342 2.36 -14.78 4.67
N SER A 343 2.60 -14.73 5.99
CA SER A 343 2.11 -15.76 6.93
C SER A 343 0.59 -15.86 6.95
N TYR A 344 -0.13 -14.76 6.70
CA TYR A 344 -1.60 -14.77 6.75
C TYR A 344 -2.23 -15.51 5.57
N ALA A 345 -1.55 -15.61 4.43
CA ALA A 345 -2.06 -16.34 3.27
C ALA A 345 -2.16 -17.85 3.50
N GLN A 346 -1.44 -18.38 4.50
CA GLN A 346 -1.51 -19.80 4.88
C GLN A 346 -2.65 -20.10 5.86
N GLU A 347 -3.25 -19.07 6.47
CA GLU A 347 -4.30 -19.21 7.48
C GLU A 347 -5.71 -18.94 6.95
N SER A 348 -5.83 -18.35 5.75
CA SER A 348 -7.03 -17.70 5.22
C SER A 348 -7.74 -18.42 4.09
#